data_AF-A0A9N7NGB1-F1
#
_entry.id   AF-A0A9N7NGB1-F1
#
_cell.length_a   1.000
_cell.length_b   1.000
_cell.length_c   1.000
_cell.angle_alpha   90.00
_cell.angle_beta   90.00
_cell.angle_gamma   90.00
#
_symmetry.space_group_name_H-M   'P 1'
#
loop_
_entity.id
_entity.type
_entity.pdbx_description
1 polymer ?
#
loop_
_entity_poly.entity_id
_entity_poly.type
_entity_poly.pdbx_seq_one_letter_code
_entity_poly.pdbx_strand_id
1 'polypeptide(L)'
;MVGINTPRKDNTPLLQCTHHMCPVRVHWHVKVNYKDYWRVKVAVTNFNYRMNYTQWTLVIQHPNLNNVTQVFSFDYKPLVPYGSINDTGMFYGMKFYNDLLMEAGQFGNVQSEVLMQKDKDTFTLRQGWAFPRRVYFNGEECMLPSPDSYPFLPNSAPSSLDSFLILTFSAIVMSLITIWR
;
A
#
# COMPACT_ATOMS: atom_id res chain seq x y z
N MET A 1 -34.62 -9.06 -37.83
CA MET A 1 -33.66 -8.31 -36.98
C MET A 1 -34.18 -8.39 -35.55
N VAL A 2 -33.65 -9.32 -34.76
CA VAL A 2 -34.08 -9.51 -33.35
C VAL A 2 -33.18 -8.62 -32.50
N GLY A 3 -33.78 -7.64 -31.83
CA GLY A 3 -33.09 -6.75 -30.91
C GLY A 3 -32.48 -7.57 -29.78
N ILE A 4 -31.16 -7.50 -29.66
CA ILE A 4 -30.40 -8.06 -28.54
C ILE A 4 -30.86 -7.32 -27.30
N ASN A 5 -31.72 -7.97 -26.50
CA ASN A 5 -32.03 -7.58 -25.13
C ASN A 5 -30.73 -7.69 -24.32
N THR A 6 -29.94 -6.63 -24.33
CA THR A 6 -28.92 -6.43 -23.31
C THR A 6 -29.68 -6.33 -21.99
N PRO A 7 -29.43 -7.21 -21.01
CA PRO A 7 -30.07 -7.11 -19.71
C PRO A 7 -29.75 -5.73 -19.15
N ARG A 8 -30.78 -4.93 -18.86
CA ARG A 8 -30.61 -3.67 -18.13
C ARG A 8 -29.93 -4.04 -16.81
N LYS A 9 -28.69 -3.61 -16.63
CA LYS A 9 -27.96 -3.82 -15.39
C LYS A 9 -28.72 -3.02 -14.33
N ASP A 10 -29.51 -3.68 -13.49
CA ASP A 10 -30.09 -3.01 -12.33
C ASP A 10 -28.92 -2.52 -11.46
N ASN A 11 -28.83 -1.20 -11.28
CA ASN A 11 -27.79 -0.52 -10.50
C ASN A 11 -27.89 -0.79 -8.99
N THR A 12 -28.60 -1.84 -8.59
CA THR A 12 -28.64 -2.31 -7.21
C THR A 12 -27.28 -2.93 -6.86
N PRO A 13 -26.61 -2.52 -5.77
CA PRO A 13 -25.36 -3.14 -5.32
C PRO A 13 -25.54 -4.65 -5.17
N LEU A 14 -24.61 -5.41 -5.77
CA LEU A 14 -24.44 -6.82 -5.47
C LEU A 14 -23.04 -6.97 -4.89
N LEU A 15 -22.93 -7.03 -3.57
CA LEU A 15 -21.66 -6.99 -2.85
C LEU A 15 -21.26 -8.38 -2.38
N GLN A 16 -19.97 -8.69 -2.46
CA GLN A 16 -19.40 -9.82 -1.71
C GLN A 16 -19.34 -9.45 -0.22
N CYS A 17 -20.07 -10.16 0.63
CA CYS A 17 -19.98 -10.01 2.08
C CYS A 17 -18.61 -10.47 2.58
N THR A 18 -17.97 -9.65 3.42
CA THR A 18 -16.64 -9.91 3.97
C THR A 18 -16.60 -9.56 5.46
N HIS A 19 -15.65 -10.14 6.19
CA HIS A 19 -15.52 -9.93 7.63
C HIS A 19 -15.08 -8.51 8.01
N HIS A 20 -14.40 -7.78 7.11
CA HIS A 20 -13.91 -6.42 7.36
C HIS A 20 -14.93 -5.32 7.03
N MET A 21 -16.17 -5.69 6.71
CA MET A 21 -17.35 -4.79 6.57
C MET A 21 -17.12 -3.56 5.69
N CYS A 22 -16.35 -3.72 4.62
CA CYS A 22 -16.00 -2.67 3.67
C CYS A 22 -16.41 -3.11 2.26
N PRO A 23 -16.94 -2.21 1.42
CA PRO A 23 -17.36 -2.55 0.06
C PRO A 23 -16.18 -2.79 -0.91
N VAL A 24 -14.96 -2.61 -0.43
CA VAL A 24 -13.71 -2.88 -1.13
C VAL A 24 -12.76 -3.69 -0.24
N ARG A 25 -11.73 -4.32 -0.83
CA ARG A 25 -10.55 -4.80 -0.12
C ARG A 25 -9.44 -3.80 -0.27
N VAL A 26 -8.97 -3.27 0.86
CA VAL A 26 -7.74 -2.48 0.91
C VAL A 26 -6.61 -3.40 1.34
N HIS A 27 -5.69 -3.65 0.42
CA HIS A 27 -4.51 -4.48 0.66
C HIS A 27 -3.29 -3.58 0.87
N TRP A 28 -2.81 -3.54 2.10
CA TRP A 28 -1.63 -2.78 2.53
C TRP A 28 -0.44 -3.71 2.70
N HIS A 29 0.59 -3.53 1.87
CA HIS A 29 1.75 -4.41 1.85
C HIS A 29 3.04 -3.63 2.00
N VAL A 30 3.79 -3.87 3.09
CA VAL A 30 5.13 -3.32 3.28
C VAL A 30 6.09 -4.04 2.34
N LYS A 31 6.59 -3.33 1.32
CA LYS A 31 7.37 -3.91 0.22
C LYS A 31 8.87 -3.89 0.50
N VAL A 32 9.41 -2.73 0.87
CA VAL A 32 10.86 -2.54 1.10
C VAL A 32 11.09 -1.60 2.26
N ASN A 33 12.06 -1.94 3.11
CA ASN A 33 12.48 -1.16 4.25
C ASN A 33 13.93 -0.67 4.05
N TYR A 34 14.12 0.55 3.55
CA TYR A 34 15.45 1.15 3.36
C TYR A 34 16.00 1.73 4.67
N LYS A 35 17.20 2.32 4.64
CA LYS A 35 17.77 2.97 5.83
C LYS A 35 16.88 4.11 6.34
N ASP A 36 16.59 5.08 5.48
CA ASP A 36 15.88 6.32 5.84
C ASP A 36 14.43 6.37 5.31
N TYR A 37 14.04 5.40 4.48
CA TYR A 37 12.72 5.35 3.85
C TYR A 37 12.10 3.97 3.95
N TRP A 38 10.80 3.89 3.76
CA TRP A 38 10.09 2.63 3.59
C TRP A 38 9.03 2.77 2.51
N ARG A 39 8.78 1.67 1.81
CA ARG A 39 7.90 1.61 0.66
C ARG A 39 6.75 0.65 0.94
N VAL A 40 5.54 1.15 0.76
CA VAL A 40 4.30 0.38 0.88
C VAL A 40 3.65 0.27 -0.50
N LYS A 41 3.10 -0.88 -0.80
CA LYS A 41 2.18 -1.08 -1.92
C LYS A 41 0.75 -1.12 -1.39
N VAL A 42 -0.09 -0.26 -1.93
CA VAL A 42 -1.53 -0.19 -1.60
C VAL A 42 -2.31 -0.67 -2.82
N ALA A 43 -3.26 -1.57 -2.61
CA ALA A 43 -4.20 -1.99 -3.65
C ALA A 43 -5.63 -1.89 -3.12
N VAL A 44 -6.53 -1.38 -3.96
CA VAL A 44 -7.97 -1.32 -3.68
C VAL A 44 -8.68 -2.20 -4.68
N THR A 45 -9.41 -3.21 -4.20
CA THR A 45 -10.18 -4.13 -5.04
C THR A 45 -11.67 -3.97 -4.75
N ASN A 46 -12.47 -3.78 -5.78
CA ASN A 46 -13.91 -3.66 -5.67
C ASN A 46 -14.58 -5.03 -5.40
N PHE A 47 -15.51 -5.08 -4.45
CA PHE A 47 -16.34 -6.26 -4.18
C PHE A 47 -17.77 -6.18 -4.71
N ASN A 48 -18.13 -5.08 -5.36
CA ASN A 48 -19.42 -4.91 -5.99
C ASN A 48 -19.39 -5.47 -7.41
N TYR A 49 -20.21 -6.48 -7.70
CA TYR A 49 -20.30 -7.14 -9.00
C TYR A 49 -21.14 -6.38 -10.03
N ARG A 50 -21.77 -5.26 -9.65
CA ARG A 50 -22.68 -4.50 -10.52
C ARG A 50 -22.36 -3.01 -10.62
N MET A 51 -21.50 -2.49 -9.74
CA MET A 51 -21.20 -1.06 -9.69
C MET A 51 -19.71 -0.78 -9.72
N ASN A 52 -19.37 0.24 -10.49
CA ASN A 52 -18.06 0.87 -10.50
C ASN A 52 -18.04 2.04 -9.50
N TYR A 53 -16.86 2.38 -8.97
CA TYR A 53 -16.66 3.60 -8.21
C TYR A 53 -15.91 4.64 -9.05
N THR A 54 -16.57 5.75 -9.35
CA THR A 54 -15.95 6.93 -9.98
C THR A 54 -15.45 7.88 -8.91
N GLN A 55 -14.32 8.55 -9.14
CA GLN A 55 -13.74 9.53 -8.21
C GLN A 55 -13.62 8.97 -6.78
N TRP A 56 -13.25 7.69 -6.69
CA TRP A 56 -13.14 7.01 -5.41
C TRP A 56 -12.06 7.67 -4.56
N THR A 57 -12.28 7.63 -3.24
CA THR A 57 -11.36 8.17 -2.24
C THR A 57 -11.05 7.10 -1.22
N LEU A 58 -9.78 6.99 -0.88
CA LEU A 58 -9.26 6.13 0.18
C LEU A 58 -8.56 7.01 1.20
N VAL A 59 -9.13 7.14 2.39
CA VAL A 59 -8.51 7.88 3.49
C VAL A 59 -7.86 6.89 4.44
N ILE A 60 -6.60 7.13 4.79
CA ILE A 60 -5.84 6.28 5.69
C ILE A 60 -5.30 7.16 6.81
N GLN A 61 -5.44 6.67 8.05
CA GLN A 61 -4.78 7.25 9.22
C GLN A 61 -3.62 6.35 9.63
N HIS A 62 -2.42 6.92 9.66
CA HIS A 62 -1.18 6.26 10.08
C HIS A 62 -0.15 7.30 10.54
N PRO A 63 0.56 7.10 11.66
CA PRO A 63 1.48 8.09 12.24
C PRO A 63 2.49 8.68 11.25
N ASN A 64 3.01 7.84 10.35
CA ASN A 64 4.04 8.21 9.39
C ASN A 64 3.50 8.82 8.06
N LEU A 65 2.19 9.04 7.93
CA LEU A 65 1.61 9.77 6.79
C LEU A 65 1.85 11.28 6.86
N ASN A 66 2.36 11.78 7.98
CA ASN A 66 2.88 13.14 8.10
C ASN A 66 4.17 13.37 7.27
N ASN A 67 4.91 12.30 6.96
CA ASN A 67 6.22 12.32 6.28
C ASN A 67 6.17 11.54 4.96
N VAL A 68 5.14 11.78 4.14
CA VAL A 68 5.02 11.20 2.79
C VAL A 68 5.99 11.89 1.84
N THR A 69 6.88 11.11 1.23
CA THR A 69 7.84 11.61 0.25
C THR A 69 7.26 11.59 -1.16
N GLN A 70 6.61 10.49 -1.53
CA GLN A 70 6.06 10.32 -2.87
C GLN A 70 4.94 9.29 -2.87
N VAL A 71 3.90 9.57 -3.66
CA VAL A 71 2.84 8.61 -4.00
C VAL A 71 2.91 8.36 -5.50
N PHE A 72 2.91 7.08 -5.89
CA PHE A 72 2.99 6.65 -7.27
C PHE A 72 1.60 6.23 -7.75
N SER A 73 1.23 6.59 -8.97
CA SER A 73 -0.01 6.14 -9.63
C SER A 73 -1.33 6.60 -8.99
N PHE A 74 -1.35 7.19 -7.80
CA PHE A 74 -2.50 7.87 -7.18
C PHE A 74 -2.15 9.32 -6.91
N ASP A 75 -3.17 10.17 -6.87
CA ASP A 75 -3.06 11.50 -6.28
C ASP A 75 -3.18 11.40 -4.76
N TYR A 76 -2.54 12.34 -4.06
CA TYR A 76 -2.47 12.37 -2.61
C TYR A 76 -2.74 13.77 -2.06
N LYS A 77 -3.55 13.85 -1.02
CA LYS A 77 -3.82 15.07 -0.27
C LYS A 77 -3.75 14.79 1.24
N PRO A 78 -2.84 15.44 1.98
CA PRO A 78 -2.85 15.34 3.43
C PRO A 78 -4.13 15.99 3.98
N LEU A 79 -4.79 15.33 4.93
CA LEU A 79 -5.94 15.86 5.64
C LEU A 79 -5.46 16.33 7.01
N VAL A 80 -5.41 17.65 7.21
CA VAL A 80 -5.01 18.28 8.47
C VAL A 80 -6.24 19.01 9.04
N PRO A 81 -7.26 18.28 9.55
CA PRO A 81 -8.51 18.88 10.02
C PRO A 81 -8.29 19.77 11.24
N TYR A 82 -7.30 19.43 12.07
CA TYR A 82 -6.86 20.18 13.24
C TYR A 82 -5.34 20.29 13.16
N GLY A 83 -4.76 21.46 13.43
CA GLY A 83 -3.33 21.72 13.23
C GLY A 83 -2.36 20.77 13.96
N SER A 84 -2.86 19.96 14.91
CA SER A 84 -2.10 18.95 15.65
C SER A 84 -2.18 17.53 15.07
N ILE A 85 -3.13 17.22 14.19
CA ILE A 85 -3.34 15.88 13.64
C ILE A 85 -3.01 15.90 12.15
N ASN A 86 -1.79 15.49 11.81
CA ASN A 86 -1.26 15.42 10.45
C ASN A 86 -0.96 13.99 9.99
N ASP A 87 -1.53 13.00 10.67
CA ASP A 87 -1.32 11.56 10.43
C ASP A 87 -2.35 10.94 9.46
N THR A 88 -3.16 11.78 8.80
CA THR A 88 -4.25 11.34 7.93
C THR A 88 -4.00 11.80 6.49
N GLY A 89 -4.07 10.87 5.55
CA GLY A 89 -3.87 11.12 4.13
C GLY A 89 -5.02 10.59 3.29
N MET A 90 -5.46 11.38 2.31
CA MET A 90 -6.44 10.98 1.30
C MET A 90 -5.74 10.62 0.00
N PHE A 91 -6.01 9.42 -0.50
CA PHE A 91 -5.59 8.93 -1.79
C PHE A 91 -6.80 8.89 -2.73
N TYR A 92 -6.61 9.27 -3.99
CA TYR A 92 -7.66 9.20 -4.99
C TYR A 92 -7.08 8.95 -6.38
N GLY A 93 -7.93 8.46 -7.28
CA GLY A 93 -7.53 8.15 -8.64
C GLY A 93 -7.17 9.39 -9.44
N MET A 94 -6.11 9.28 -10.24
CA MET A 94 -5.73 10.28 -11.23
C MET A 94 -6.73 10.30 -12.37
N LYS A 95 -7.16 11.50 -12.75
CA LYS A 95 -8.14 11.71 -13.83
C LYS A 95 -7.64 11.06 -15.13
N PHE A 96 -8.53 10.33 -15.82
CA PHE A 96 -8.23 9.62 -17.07
C PHE A 96 -7.21 8.47 -16.96
N TYR A 97 -6.85 8.04 -15.76
CA TYR A 97 -5.94 6.91 -15.56
C TYR A 97 -6.57 5.82 -14.68
N ASN A 98 -6.92 6.17 -13.45
CA ASN A 98 -7.51 5.23 -12.48
C ASN A 98 -8.52 5.91 -11.56
N ASP A 99 -9.12 7.00 -12.01
CA ASP A 99 -10.29 7.67 -11.40
C ASP A 99 -11.57 6.83 -11.49
N LEU A 100 -11.55 5.71 -12.23
CA LEU A 100 -12.60 4.71 -12.29
C LEU A 100 -12.10 3.37 -11.73
N LEU A 101 -12.67 2.94 -10.62
CA LEU A 101 -12.51 1.58 -10.08
C LEU A 101 -13.65 0.72 -10.61
N MET A 102 -13.34 -0.18 -11.53
CA MET A 102 -14.31 -1.09 -12.14
C MET A 102 -14.92 -2.04 -11.10
N GLU A 103 -16.06 -2.62 -11.44
CA GLU A 103 -16.72 -3.67 -10.66
C GLU A 103 -15.82 -4.89 -10.40
N ALA A 104 -16.24 -5.71 -9.44
CA ALA A 104 -15.54 -6.91 -9.02
C ALA A 104 -15.24 -7.83 -10.22
N GLY A 105 -13.97 -8.15 -10.41
CA GLY A 105 -13.49 -8.96 -11.53
C GLY A 105 -11.97 -8.78 -11.72
N GLN A 106 -11.46 -9.27 -12.86
CA GLN A 106 -10.01 -9.22 -13.17
C GLN A 106 -9.44 -7.79 -13.20
N PHE A 107 -10.25 -6.81 -13.63
CA PHE A 107 -9.87 -5.40 -13.75
C PHE A 107 -10.46 -4.52 -12.63
N GLY A 108 -11.13 -5.13 -11.64
CA GLY A 108 -11.74 -4.44 -10.51
C GLY A 108 -10.75 -4.04 -9.42
N ASN A 109 -9.52 -3.69 -9.79
CA ASN A 109 -8.49 -3.28 -8.85
C ASN A 109 -7.69 -2.07 -9.34
N VAL A 110 -7.21 -1.29 -8.39
CA VAL A 110 -6.25 -0.19 -8.61
C VAL A 110 -5.11 -0.34 -7.61
N GLN A 111 -3.90 0.03 -8.01
CA GLN A 111 -2.70 -0.16 -7.19
C GLN A 111 -1.82 1.09 -7.23
N SER A 112 -1.12 1.32 -6.13
CA SER A 112 -0.18 2.43 -5.94
C SER A 112 0.96 1.97 -5.05
N GLU A 113 2.07 2.69 -5.13
CA GLU A 113 3.13 2.60 -4.14
C GLU A 113 3.27 3.94 -3.42
N VAL A 114 3.59 3.88 -2.14
CA VAL A 114 3.80 5.04 -1.27
C VAL A 114 5.21 4.92 -0.71
N LEU A 115 6.01 5.96 -0.92
CA LEU A 115 7.32 6.13 -0.30
C LEU A 115 7.20 7.13 0.84
N MET A 116 7.58 6.69 2.03
CA MET A 116 7.56 7.52 3.23
C MET A 116 8.94 7.57 3.86
N GLN A 117 9.30 8.74 4.36
CA GLN A 117 10.51 8.90 5.15
C GLN A 117 10.27 8.34 6.55
N LYS A 118 11.25 7.63 7.09
CA LYS A 118 11.19 7.12 8.44
C LYS A 118 11.45 8.25 9.43
N ASP A 119 10.58 8.32 10.42
CA ASP A 119 10.87 9.02 11.66
C ASP A 119 11.67 8.08 12.58
N LYS A 120 12.90 8.48 12.94
CA LYS A 120 13.80 7.65 13.77
C LYS A 120 13.28 7.47 15.19
N ASP A 121 12.43 8.38 15.67
CA ASP A 121 11.94 8.36 17.04
C ASP A 121 10.72 7.44 17.18
N THR A 122 9.96 7.22 16.10
CA THR A 122 8.68 6.49 16.14
C THR A 122 8.63 5.23 15.28
N PHE A 123 9.51 5.07 14.28
CA PHE A 123 9.46 3.94 13.35
C PHE A 123 9.80 2.60 14.03
N THR A 124 8.92 1.60 13.86
CA THR A 124 9.11 0.24 14.37
C THR A 124 8.33 -0.78 13.53
N LEU A 125 8.79 -2.03 13.44
CA LEU A 125 8.04 -3.12 12.79
C LEU A 125 7.28 -3.99 13.79
N ARG A 126 7.23 -3.59 15.07
CA ARG A 126 6.55 -4.32 16.15
C ARG A 126 5.05 -4.03 16.16
N GLN A 127 4.27 -4.99 16.65
CA GLN A 127 2.85 -4.83 17.02
C GLN A 127 1.99 -4.19 15.91
N GLY A 128 2.26 -4.57 14.66
CA GLY A 128 1.50 -4.04 13.53
C GLY A 128 1.67 -2.54 13.27
N TRP A 129 2.70 -1.87 13.82
CA TRP A 129 2.90 -0.42 13.65
C TRP A 129 2.89 0.03 12.19
N ALA A 130 3.43 -0.79 11.28
CA ALA A 130 3.52 -0.48 9.86
C ALA A 130 2.17 -0.52 9.12
N PHE A 131 1.07 -0.88 9.80
CA PHE A 131 -0.26 -0.99 9.24
C PHE A 131 -1.15 0.20 9.66
N PRO A 132 -2.13 0.58 8.83
CA PRO A 132 -3.08 1.65 9.14
C PRO A 132 -3.78 1.48 10.48
N ARG A 133 -4.07 2.60 11.15
CA ARG A 133 -4.90 2.65 12.36
C ARG A 133 -6.39 2.78 12.03
N ARG A 134 -6.71 3.49 10.94
CA ARG A 134 -8.06 3.64 10.39
C ARG A 134 -8.02 3.72 8.88
N VAL A 135 -9.07 3.24 8.23
CA VAL A 135 -9.25 3.29 6.79
C VAL A 135 -10.69 3.68 6.49
N TYR A 136 -10.89 4.65 5.60
CA TYR A 136 -12.19 5.01 5.06
C TYR A 136 -12.18 4.88 3.55
N PHE A 137 -13.25 4.34 2.99
CA PHE A 137 -13.48 4.29 1.55
C PHE A 137 -14.74 5.09 1.23
N ASN A 138 -14.62 6.14 0.40
CA ASN A 138 -15.72 7.04 0.06
C ASN A 138 -16.49 7.61 1.27
N GLY A 139 -15.80 7.78 2.40
CA GLY A 139 -16.38 8.31 3.64
C GLY A 139 -16.90 7.25 4.62
N GLU A 140 -17.01 5.99 4.22
CA GLU A 140 -17.39 4.89 5.11
C GLU A 140 -16.17 4.26 5.78
N GLU A 141 -16.23 4.03 7.09
CA GLU A 141 -15.15 3.40 7.86
C GLU A 141 -15.08 1.89 7.61
N CYS A 142 -13.88 1.38 7.35
CA CYS A 142 -13.63 -0.04 7.13
C CYS A 142 -13.00 -0.67 8.37
N MET A 143 -13.48 -1.86 8.77
CA MET A 143 -12.96 -2.53 9.96
C MET A 143 -11.56 -3.08 9.70
N LEU A 144 -10.67 -2.87 10.66
CA LEU A 144 -9.32 -3.39 10.65
C LEU A 144 -9.20 -4.54 11.66
N PRO A 145 -8.37 -5.54 11.39
CA PRO A 145 -8.08 -6.58 12.36
C PRO A 145 -7.29 -6.02 13.56
N SER A 146 -7.26 -6.74 14.67
CA SER A 146 -6.51 -6.33 15.87
C SER A 146 -5.01 -6.16 15.56
N PRO A 147 -4.32 -5.15 16.12
CA PRO A 147 -2.88 -4.93 15.91
C PRO A 147 -2.00 -6.18 16.12
N ASP A 148 -2.38 -7.05 17.06
CA ASP A 148 -1.65 -8.27 17.41
C ASP A 148 -1.77 -9.39 16.35
N SER A 149 -2.74 -9.27 15.45
CA SER A 149 -2.95 -10.24 14.36
C SER A 149 -2.12 -9.93 13.10
N TYR A 150 -1.51 -8.74 13.03
CA TYR A 150 -0.66 -8.38 11.91
C TYR A 150 0.67 -9.15 11.95
N PRO A 151 1.21 -9.53 10.79
CA PRO A 151 2.52 -10.16 10.74
C PRO A 151 3.59 -9.18 11.23
N PHE A 152 4.49 -9.67 12.08
CA PHE A 152 5.63 -8.91 12.57
C PHE A 152 6.87 -9.22 11.73
N LEU A 153 7.68 -8.20 11.47
CA LEU A 153 8.99 -8.36 10.84
C LEU A 153 10.09 -8.00 11.85
N PRO A 154 11.21 -8.74 11.87
CA PRO A 154 12.35 -8.34 12.68
C PRO A 154 12.91 -7.00 12.18
N ASN A 155 13.39 -6.16 13.11
CA ASN A 155 13.89 -4.82 12.81
C ASN A 155 15.25 -4.82 12.05
N SER A 156 15.93 -5.96 11.98
CA SER A 156 17.23 -6.11 11.34
C SER A 156 17.15 -7.11 10.19
N ALA A 157 17.82 -6.77 9.09
CA ALA A 157 18.21 -7.77 8.10
C ALA A 157 19.46 -8.50 8.63
N PRO A 158 19.61 -9.81 8.37
CA PRO A 158 20.88 -10.49 8.59
C PRO A 158 21.97 -9.75 7.80
N SER A 159 23.07 -9.37 8.46
CA SER A 159 24.25 -8.91 7.73
C SER A 159 24.74 -10.05 6.86
N SER A 160 24.71 -9.89 5.53
CA SER A 160 25.25 -10.90 4.61
C SER A 160 26.77 -11.01 4.83
N LEU A 161 27.19 -12.05 5.54
CA LEU A 161 28.60 -12.41 5.69
C LEU A 161 29.28 -12.65 4.33
N ASP A 162 28.49 -12.95 3.28
CA ASP A 162 28.95 -13.13 1.90
C ASP A 162 29.67 -11.92 1.33
N SER A 163 29.28 -10.69 1.68
CA SER A 163 29.97 -9.49 1.15
C SER A 163 31.42 -9.40 1.64
N PHE A 164 31.70 -9.81 2.88
CA PHE A 164 33.06 -9.85 3.41
C PHE A 164 33.89 -10.97 2.77
N LEU A 165 33.31 -12.16 2.60
CA LEU A 165 34.01 -13.29 2.00
C LEU A 165 34.37 -13.03 0.52
N ILE A 166 33.47 -12.41 -0.24
CA ILE A 166 33.71 -12.02 -1.64
C ILE A 166 34.83 -10.97 -1.73
N LEU A 167 34.82 -9.97 -0.85
CA LEU A 167 35.88 -8.95 -0.79
C LEU A 167 37.24 -9.59 -0.47
N THR A 168 37.31 -10.46 0.54
CA THR A 168 38.55 -11.16 0.89
C THR A 168 39.05 -12.07 -0.23
N PHE A 169 38.16 -12.83 -0.87
CA PHE A 169 38.52 -13.72 -1.96
C PHE A 169 39.04 -12.93 -3.17
N SER A 170 38.40 -11.82 -3.52
CA SER A 170 38.85 -10.95 -4.61
C SER A 170 40.24 -10.34 -4.35
N ALA A 171 40.53 -9.93 -3.11
CA ALA A 171 41.83 -9.39 -2.73
C ALA A 171 42.93 -10.46 -2.80
N ILE A 172 42.64 -11.69 -2.36
CA ILE A 172 43.56 -12.83 -2.45
C ILE A 172 43.84 -13.15 -3.93
N VAL A 173 42.82 -13.25 -4.77
CA VAL A 173 43.00 -13.52 -6.21
C VAL A 173 43.83 -12.44 -6.89
N MET A 174 43.57 -11.16 -6.61
CA MET A 174 44.37 -10.05 -7.14
C MET A 174 45.83 -10.12 -6.69
N SER A 175 46.08 -10.46 -5.41
CA SER A 175 47.44 -10.62 -4.89
C SER A 175 48.20 -11.77 -5.58
N LEU A 176 47.53 -12.90 -5.83
CA LEU A 176 48.11 -14.04 -6.54
C LEU A 176 48.43 -13.69 -8.00
N ILE A 177 47.55 -12.94 -8.68
CA ILE A 177 47.78 -12.47 -10.05
C ILE A 177 48.98 -11.51 -10.13
N THR A 178 49.17 -10.64 -9.13
CA THR A 178 50.33 -9.74 -9.08
C THR A 178 51.64 -10.44 -8.74
N ILE A 179 51.60 -11.60 -8.07
CA ILE A 179 52.79 -12.39 -7.74
C ILE A 179 53.21 -13.28 -8.92
N TRP A 180 52.24 -13.72 -9.74
CA TRP A 180 52.47 -14.57 -10.92
C TRP A 180 52.79 -13.80 -12.21
N ARG A 181 52.87 -12.48 -12.15
CA ARG A 181 53.17 -11.60 -13.28
C ARG A 181 54.52 -10.92 -13.07
#